data_AF-W1NBQ1-F1
#
_entry.id   AF-W1NBQ1-F1
#
_cell.length_a   1.000
_cell.length_b   1.000
_cell.length_c   1.000
_cell.angle_alpha   90.00
_cell.angle_beta   90.00
_cell.angle_gamma   90.00
#
_symmetry.space_group_name_H-M   'P 1'
#
loop_
_entity.id
_entity.type
_entity.pdbx_description
1 polymer ?
#
loop_
_entity_poly.entity_id
_entity_poly.type
_entity_poly.pdbx_seq_one_letter_code
_entity_poly.pdbx_strand_id
1 'polypeptide(L)'
;MQLHTLNRTPAQSLVYRQVLTAMGADDYLLLIEDAVQGALPQLVGHFEGLRGRLYVQEEDLTARGLLERCDSSVKVVNVDGFVALTEQADKVLSWY
;
A
#
# COMPACT_ATOMS: atom_id res chain seq x y z
N MET A 1 -8.59 -4.64 -13.55
CA MET A 1 -8.05 -3.95 -12.36
C MET A 1 -7.16 -4.92 -11.59
N GLN A 2 -5.92 -4.54 -11.28
CA GLN A 2 -4.96 -5.35 -10.54
C GLN A 2 -4.76 -4.82 -9.11
N LEU A 3 -4.48 -5.72 -8.17
CA LEU A 3 -4.02 -5.38 -6.83
C LEU A 3 -2.51 -5.61 -6.75
N HIS A 4 -1.75 -4.55 -6.49
CA HIS A 4 -0.32 -4.62 -6.22
C HIS A 4 -0.11 -4.66 -4.71
N THR A 5 0.67 -5.62 -4.21
CA THR A 5 1.11 -5.67 -2.82
C THR A 5 2.60 -5.36 -2.76
N LEU A 6 2.98 -4.40 -1.90
CA LEU A 6 4.37 -4.02 -1.68
C LEU A 6 4.71 -4.30 -0.21
N ASN A 7 5.83 -4.97 0.03
CA ASN A 7 6.25 -5.30 1.40
C ASN A 7 7.54 -4.57 1.85
N ARG A 8 8.20 -3.82 0.96
CA ARG A 8 9.39 -3.01 1.28
C ARG A 8 9.08 -1.53 1.43
N THR A 9 9.63 -0.90 2.46
CA THR A 9 9.53 0.56 2.67
C THR A 9 10.22 1.36 1.55
N PRO A 10 9.60 2.45 1.05
CA PRO A 10 10.23 3.33 0.06
C PRO A 10 11.47 4.06 0.61
N ALA A 11 11.67 4.07 1.94
CA ALA A 11 12.87 4.64 2.57
C ALA A 11 14.13 3.78 2.39
N GLN A 12 13.97 2.47 2.11
CA GLN A 12 15.08 1.50 2.04
C GLN A 12 15.14 0.73 0.72
N SER A 13 14.05 0.73 -0.06
CA SER A 13 13.97 0.02 -1.33
C SER A 13 13.43 0.92 -2.44
N LEU A 14 13.89 0.69 -3.67
CA LEU A 14 13.38 1.35 -4.87
C LEU A 14 12.29 0.55 -5.60
N VAL A 15 11.90 -0.62 -5.09
CA VAL A 15 10.89 -1.50 -5.69
C VAL A 15 9.55 -0.77 -5.91
N TYR A 16 9.19 0.18 -5.03
CA TYR A 16 8.00 1.01 -5.22
C TYR A 16 7.96 1.72 -6.58
N ARG A 17 9.11 2.08 -7.17
CA ARG A 17 9.17 2.70 -8.50
C ARG A 17 8.76 1.73 -9.60
N GLN A 18 9.11 0.46 -9.45
CA GLN A 18 8.72 -0.60 -10.38
C GLN A 18 7.21 -0.85 -10.27
N VAL A 19 6.67 -0.86 -9.04
CA VAL A 19 5.22 -0.93 -8.79
C VAL A 19 4.51 0.19 -9.54
N LEU A 20 4.90 1.45 -9.30
CA LEU A 20 4.28 2.62 -9.94
C LEU A 20 4.39 2.62 -11.47
N THR A 21 5.46 2.03 -12.02
CA THR A 21 5.64 1.90 -13.48
C THR A 21 4.72 0.84 -14.08
N ALA A 22 4.42 -0.23 -13.32
CA ALA A 22 3.60 -1.34 -13.78
C ALA A 22 2.09 -1.10 -13.58
N MET A 23 1.71 -0.20 -12.67
CA MET A 23 0.31 0.08 -12.35
C MET A 23 -0.43 0.78 -13.50
N GLY A 24 -1.62 0.28 -13.81
CA GLY A 24 -2.61 0.96 -14.62
C GLY A 24 -3.36 2.08 -13.85
N ALA A 25 -4.23 2.79 -14.57
CA ALA A 25 -5.00 3.91 -14.04
C ALA A 25 -6.01 3.49 -12.94
N ASP A 26 -6.50 2.26 -13.01
CA ASP A 26 -7.52 1.73 -12.08
C ASP A 26 -6.92 0.79 -11.01
N ASP A 27 -5.63 0.46 -11.10
CA ASP A 27 -5.00 -0.51 -10.22
C ASP A 27 -4.88 0.01 -8.78
N TYR A 28 -4.91 -0.90 -7.81
CA TYR A 28 -4.77 -0.59 -6.39
C TYR A 28 -3.39 -0.98 -5.88
N LEU A 29 -2.88 -0.23 -4.90
CA LEU A 29 -1.67 -0.56 -4.15
C LEU A 29 -2.03 -0.79 -2.70
N LEU A 30 -1.67 -1.95 -2.15
CA LEU A 30 -1.74 -2.28 -0.73
C LEU A 30 -0.31 -2.38 -0.17
N LEU A 31 -0.03 -1.55 0.84
CA LEU A 31 1.20 -1.60 1.62
C LEU A 31 1.02 -2.61 2.76
N ILE A 32 1.91 -3.61 2.83
CA ILE A 32 1.97 -4.63 3.88
C ILE A 32 3.38 -4.70 4.48
N GLU A 33 3.53 -5.42 5.58
CA GLU A 33 4.79 -5.64 6.28
C GLU A 33 5.56 -4.32 6.50
N ASP A 34 6.81 -4.20 6.03
CA ASP A 34 7.61 -2.98 6.23
C ASP A 34 7.17 -1.83 5.34
N ALA A 35 6.43 -2.09 4.25
CA ALA A 35 5.96 -1.04 3.36
C ALA A 35 4.93 -0.12 4.00
N VAL A 36 4.28 -0.53 5.10
CA VAL A 36 3.31 0.33 5.82
C VAL A 36 3.92 1.64 6.31
N GLN A 37 5.25 1.70 6.48
CA GLN A 37 5.96 2.95 6.75
C GLN A 37 5.77 4.00 5.64
N GLY A 38 5.55 3.54 4.40
CA GLY A 38 5.22 4.39 3.26
C GLY A 38 3.90 5.15 3.40
N ALA A 39 3.02 4.75 4.33
CA ALA A 39 1.78 5.46 4.63
C ALA A 39 1.96 6.65 5.61
N LEU A 40 3.18 6.86 6.13
CA LEU A 40 3.44 7.99 7.02
C LEU A 40 3.50 9.32 6.24
N PRO A 41 3.09 10.47 6.84
CA PRO A 41 3.08 11.77 6.16
C PRO A 41 4.41 12.17 5.51
N GLN A 42 5.54 11.71 6.05
CA GLN A 42 6.87 12.01 5.51
C GLN A 42 7.24 11.16 4.29
N LEU A 43 6.56 10.03 4.07
CA LEU A 43 6.88 9.03 3.04
C LEU A 43 5.75 8.83 2.02
N VAL A 44 4.52 9.22 2.34
CA VAL A 44 3.35 9.09 1.45
C VAL A 44 3.52 9.85 0.13
N GLY A 45 4.40 10.87 0.11
CA GLY A 45 4.82 11.59 -1.09
C GLY A 45 5.38 10.69 -2.21
N HIS A 46 5.89 9.51 -1.87
CA HIS A 46 6.30 8.52 -2.88
C HIS A 46 5.14 7.97 -3.71
N PHE A 47 3.89 8.18 -3.29
CA PHE A 47 2.68 7.60 -3.87
C PHE A 47 1.60 8.64 -4.24
N GLU A 48 1.95 9.92 -4.41
CA GLU A 48 0.98 11.02 -4.63
C GLU A 48 -0.04 10.77 -5.76
N GLY A 49 0.36 10.06 -6.82
CA GLY A 49 -0.51 9.70 -7.95
C GLY A 49 -1.58 8.62 -7.66
N LEU A 50 -1.61 8.07 -6.44
CA LEU A 50 -2.49 6.98 -6.03
C LEU A 50 -3.60 7.42 -5.07
N ARG A 51 -3.93 8.72 -5.02
CA ARG A 51 -5.03 9.22 -4.17
C ARG A 51 -6.31 8.43 -4.43
N GLY A 52 -6.88 7.83 -3.37
CA GLY A 52 -8.07 6.99 -3.46
C GLY A 52 -7.83 5.53 -3.90
N ARG A 53 -6.61 5.16 -4.27
CA ARG A 53 -6.20 3.82 -4.72
C ARG A 53 -5.05 3.22 -3.88
N LEU A 54 -4.57 3.96 -2.89
CA LEU A 54 -3.54 3.54 -1.94
C LEU A 54 -4.18 3.04 -0.65
N TYR A 55 -3.84 1.81 -0.29
CA TYR A 55 -4.30 1.10 0.89
C TYR A 55 -3.11 0.70 1.76
N VAL A 56 -3.35 0.50 3.05
CA VAL A 56 -2.35 0.04 4.02
C VAL A 56 -2.98 -0.93 5.00
N GLN A 57 -2.25 -1.97 5.39
CA GLN A 57 -2.73 -2.97 6.33
C GLN A 57 -2.68 -2.45 7.78
N GLU A 58 -3.83 -2.51 8.46
CA GLU A 58 -4.02 -2.05 9.83
C GLU A 58 -3.17 -2.84 10.83
N GLU A 59 -3.12 -4.16 10.70
CA GLU A 59 -2.41 -5.04 11.63
C GLU A 59 -0.90 -4.75 11.62
N ASP A 60 -0.34 -4.47 10.45
CA ASP A 60 1.09 -4.12 10.30
C ASP A 60 1.41 -2.72 10.81
N LEU A 61 0.51 -1.76 10.62
CA LEU A 61 0.62 -0.44 11.24
C LEU A 61 0.58 -0.56 12.76
N THR A 62 -0.35 -1.35 13.29
CA THR A 62 -0.55 -1.56 14.73
C THR A 62 0.66 -2.25 15.36
N ALA A 63 1.16 -3.32 14.73
CA ALA A 63 2.34 -4.05 15.18
C ALA A 63 3.60 -3.17 15.26
N ARG A 64 3.66 -2.10 14.46
CA ARG A 64 4.77 -1.12 14.44
C ARG A 64 4.47 0.15 15.25
N GLY A 65 3.30 0.28 15.87
CA GLY A 65 2.90 1.48 16.61
C GLY A 65 2.73 2.72 15.71
N LEU A 66 2.32 2.52 14.45
CA LEU A 66 2.22 3.57 13.42
C LEU A 66 0.79 3.95 13.05
N LEU A 67 -0.22 3.24 13.55
CA LEU A 67 -1.62 3.43 13.14
C LEU A 67 -2.09 4.88 13.29
N GLU A 68 -1.85 5.49 14.45
CA GLU A 68 -2.23 6.90 14.73
C GLU A 68 -1.41 7.93 13.92
N ARG A 69 -0.35 7.48 13.25
CA ARG A 69 0.55 8.32 12.43
C ARG A 69 0.31 8.13 10.94
N CYS A 70 -0.66 7.30 10.54
CA CYS A 70 -1.01 7.08 9.15
C CYS A 70 -1.55 8.37 8.52
N ASP A 71 -1.08 8.70 7.31
CA ASP A 71 -1.58 9.84 6.57
C ASP A 71 -3.06 9.63 6.20
N SER A 72 -3.88 10.67 6.41
CA SER A 72 -5.33 10.63 6.19
C SER A 72 -5.76 10.37 4.73
N SER A 73 -4.84 10.51 3.77
CA SER A 73 -5.10 10.19 2.37
C SER A 73 -5.02 8.69 2.05
N VAL A 74 -4.47 7.89 2.96
CA VAL A 74 -4.28 6.44 2.81
C VAL A 74 -5.46 5.70 3.40
N LYS A 75 -5.97 4.69 2.67
CA LYS A 75 -7.08 3.86 3.14
C LYS A 75 -6.57 2.72 4.00
N VAL A 76 -6.83 2.78 5.31
CA VAL A 76 -6.51 1.68 6.23
C VAL A 76 -7.51 0.53 6.04
N VAL A 77 -7.01 -0.69 5.90
CA VAL A 77 -7.82 -1.92 5.78
C VAL A 77 -7.30 -2.99 6.73
N ASN A 78 -8.20 -3.76 7.32
CA ASN A 78 -7.88 -4.97 8.07
C ASN A 78 -7.74 -6.17 7.14
N VAL A 79 -7.51 -7.36 7.70
CA VAL A 79 -7.42 -8.63 6.95
C VAL A 79 -8.64 -8.87 6.05
N ASP A 80 -9.87 -8.65 6.55
CA ASP A 80 -11.07 -8.83 5.74
C ASP A 80 -11.12 -7.85 4.56
N GLY A 81 -10.68 -6.60 4.77
CA GLY A 81 -10.53 -5.61 3.72
C GLY A 81 -9.48 -6.00 2.68
N PHE A 82 -8.38 -6.62 3.09
CA PHE A 82 -7.42 -7.21 2.15
C PHE A 82 -8.07 -8.33 1.34
N VAL A 83 -8.76 -9.29 1.98
CA VAL A 83 -9.49 -10.35 1.26
C VAL A 83 -10.46 -9.75 0.24
N ALA A 84 -11.27 -8.76 0.63
CA ALA A 84 -12.19 -8.09 -0.28
C ALA A 84 -11.49 -7.40 -1.47
N LEU A 85 -10.31 -6.79 -1.26
CA LEU A 85 -9.50 -6.23 -2.34
C LEU A 85 -9.02 -7.32 -3.31
N THR A 86 -8.66 -8.50 -2.81
CA THR A 86 -8.24 -9.63 -3.67
C THR A 86 -9.40 -10.18 -4.50
N GLU A 87 -10.61 -10.22 -3.96
CA GLU A 87 -11.81 -10.66 -4.67
C GLU A 87 -12.23 -9.69 -5.79
N GLN A 88 -11.98 -8.39 -5.61
CA GLN A 88 -12.30 -7.35 -6.59
C GLN A 88 -11.27 -7.26 -7.74
N ALA A 89 -10.06 -7.75 -7.53
CA ALA A 89 -8.98 -7.65 -8.50
C ALA A 89 -8.95 -8.88 -9.42
N ASP A 90 -8.67 -8.65 -10.72
CA ASP A 90 -8.48 -9.73 -11.68
C ASP A 90 -7.22 -10.55 -11.38
N LYS A 91 -6.23 -9.91 -10.75
CA LYS A 91 -4.94 -10.47 -10.39
C LYS A 91 -4.31 -9.73 -9.22
N VAL A 92 -3.56 -10.48 -8.40
CA VAL A 92 -2.68 -9.95 -7.36
C VAL A 92 -1.22 -10.05 -7.81
N LEU A 93 -0.48 -8.96 -7.67
CA LEU A 93 0.96 -8.86 -8.00
C LEU A 93 1.75 -8.49 -6.74
N SER A 94 2.64 -9.38 -6.30
CA SER A 94 3.48 -9.15 -5.12
C SER A 94 4.87 -8.65 -5.50
N TRP A 95 5.35 -7.63 -4.78
CA TRP A 95 6.63 -6.96 -5.02
C TRP A 95 7.49 -6.97 -3.75
N TYR A 96 8.72 -7.48 -3.84
CA TYR A 96 9.61 -7.78 -2.69
C TYR A 96 11.07 -7.36 -2.85
#